data_AF-A0A1I2UUZ9-F1
#
_entry.id   AF-A0A1I2UUZ9-F1
#
_cell.length_a   1.000
_cell.length_b   1.000
_cell.length_c   1.000
_cell.angle_alpha   90.00
_cell.angle_beta   90.00
_cell.angle_gamma   90.00
#
_symmetry.space_group_name_H-M   'P 1'
#
loop_
_entity.id
_entity.type
_entity.pdbx_description
1 polymer ?
#
loop_
_entity_poly.entity_id
_entity_poly.type
_entity_poly.pdbx_seq_one_letter_code
_entity_poly.pdbx_strand_id
1 'polypeptide(L)'
;MKSRFSEERIIGILKEQQAGLPVAEICRRHGISDATFYTWCSRFGDMEVSDARRLKALDEENRKLKKLLAEAMLDVATLREALGKKLLTPGARRTAVNWAIEEKGYSQRRACGLIGLEPKTEPHRVSRRPFGLGQAAKAWTSAWA
;
A
#
# COMPACT_ATOMS: atom_id res chain seq x y z
N MET A 1 8.00 -12.96 10.35
CA MET A 1 7.90 -13.98 11.41
C MET A 1 7.08 -13.40 12.56
N LYS A 2 6.03 -14.10 13.02
CA LYS A 2 5.33 -13.73 14.26
C LYS A 2 6.18 -14.21 15.44
N SER A 3 6.61 -13.29 16.30
CA SER A 3 7.25 -13.65 17.57
C SER A 3 6.24 -14.40 18.45
N ARG A 4 6.70 -15.45 19.17
CA ARG A 4 5.88 -16.21 20.13
C ARG A 4 5.43 -15.35 21.32
N PHE A 5 6.21 -14.31 21.65
CA PHE A 5 5.92 -13.39 22.75
C PHE A 5 5.49 -12.02 22.20
N SER A 6 4.40 -11.48 22.76
CA SER A 6 4.01 -10.09 22.53
C SER A 6 4.99 -9.16 23.23
N GLU A 7 5.22 -7.97 22.66
CA GLU A 7 6.10 -6.95 23.27
C GLU A 7 5.64 -6.55 24.67
N GLU A 8 4.33 -6.50 24.91
CA GLU A 8 3.77 -6.22 26.24
C GLU A 8 4.17 -7.29 27.27
N ARG A 9 4.17 -8.57 26.85
CA ARG A 9 4.60 -9.67 27.70
C ARG A 9 6.11 -9.62 27.94
N ILE A 10 6.90 -9.26 26.94
CA ILE A 10 8.35 -9.09 27.05
C ILE A 10 8.67 -7.98 28.07
N ILE A 11 8.04 -6.81 27.95
CA ILE A 11 8.26 -5.69 28.86
C ILE A 11 7.82 -6.05 30.29
N GLY A 12 6.71 -6.78 30.46
CA GLY A 12 6.30 -7.28 31.77
C GLY A 12 7.36 -8.18 32.43
N ILE A 13 7.96 -9.09 31.66
CA ILE A 13 9.05 -9.97 32.12
C ILE A 13 10.30 -9.16 32.51
N LEU A 14 10.63 -8.11 31.75
CA LEU A 14 11.77 -7.23 32.09
C LEU A 14 11.50 -6.42 33.37
N LYS A 15 10.25 -5.99 33.61
CA LYS A 15 9.86 -5.32 34.85
C LYS A 15 9.98 -6.22 36.09
N GLU A 16 9.82 -7.54 35.95
CA GLU A 16 10.09 -8.48 37.06
C GLU A 16 11.55 -8.41 37.54
N GLN A 17 12.50 -8.23 36.61
CA GLN A 17 13.91 -8.05 36.94
C GLN A 17 14.18 -6.68 37.59
N GLN A 18 13.51 -5.63 37.12
CA GLN A 18 13.58 -4.29 37.75
C GLN A 18 12.98 -4.30 39.17
N ALA A 19 12.01 -5.18 39.44
CA ALA A 19 11.44 -5.40 40.77
C ALA A 19 12.35 -6.25 41.70
N GLY A 20 13.53 -6.68 41.22
CA GLY A 20 14.55 -7.35 42.02
C GLY A 20 14.56 -8.88 41.92
N LEU A 21 13.76 -9.49 41.03
CA LEU A 21 13.81 -10.94 40.82
C LEU A 21 15.09 -11.35 40.06
N PRO A 22 15.75 -12.45 40.45
CA PRO A 22 16.96 -12.91 39.77
C PRO A 22 16.63 -13.46 38.38
N VAL A 23 17.46 -13.12 37.39
CA VAL A 23 17.29 -13.51 35.97
C VAL A 23 17.11 -15.03 35.81
N ALA A 24 17.89 -15.83 36.55
CA ALA A 24 17.79 -17.29 36.51
C ALA A 24 16.41 -17.84 36.95
N GLU A 25 15.70 -17.13 37.81
CA GLU A 25 14.33 -17.50 38.20
C GLU A 25 13.30 -17.07 37.15
N ILE A 26 13.47 -15.86 36.61
CA ILE A 26 12.63 -15.34 35.52
C ILE A 26 12.71 -16.27 34.29
N CYS A 27 13.92 -16.66 33.89
CA CYS A 27 14.15 -17.55 32.77
C CYS A 27 13.49 -18.92 32.96
N ARG A 28 13.57 -19.49 34.17
CA ARG A 28 12.89 -20.75 34.53
C ARG A 28 11.36 -20.61 34.51
N ARG A 29 10.81 -19.54 35.10
CA ARG A 29 9.34 -19.30 35.18
C ARG A 29 8.72 -19.10 33.80
N HIS A 30 9.38 -18.34 32.92
CA HIS A 30 8.85 -17.97 31.61
C HIS A 30 9.31 -18.90 30.47
N GLY A 31 10.16 -19.89 30.78
CA GLY A 31 10.66 -20.87 29.81
C GLY A 31 11.51 -20.24 28.71
N ILE A 32 12.34 -19.27 29.08
CA ILE A 32 13.23 -18.54 28.16
C ILE A 32 14.69 -18.76 28.56
N SER A 33 15.61 -18.65 27.60
CA SER A 33 17.04 -18.68 27.88
C SER A 33 17.55 -17.30 28.29
N ASP A 34 18.64 -17.27 29.08
CA ASP A 34 19.30 -16.03 29.47
C ASP A 34 19.69 -15.17 28.25
N ALA A 35 20.16 -15.81 27.18
CA ALA A 35 20.47 -15.12 25.92
C ALA A 35 19.24 -14.39 25.33
N THR A 36 18.06 -15.01 25.41
CA THR A 36 16.80 -14.38 24.95
C THR A 36 16.44 -13.20 25.84
N PHE A 37 16.59 -13.36 27.17
CA PHE A 37 16.33 -12.29 28.14
C PHE A 37 17.21 -11.06 27.88
N TYR A 38 18.52 -11.23 27.73
CA TYR A 38 19.42 -10.10 27.45
C TYR A 38 19.19 -9.47 26.07
N THR A 39 18.77 -10.26 25.07
CA THR A 39 18.33 -9.72 23.77
C THR A 39 17.07 -8.86 23.91
N TRP A 40 16.20 -9.17 24.87
CA TRP A 40 15.05 -8.33 25.18
C TRP A 40 15.44 -7.09 25.97
N CYS A 41 16.37 -7.17 26.92
CA CYS A 41 16.92 -6.01 27.62
C CYS A 41 17.46 -4.96 26.64
N SER A 42 18.24 -5.36 25.62
CA SER A 42 18.80 -4.42 24.66
C SER A 42 17.76 -3.75 23.76
N ARG A 43 16.59 -4.37 23.57
CA ARG A 43 15.53 -3.88 22.69
C ARG A 43 14.40 -3.15 23.41
N PHE A 44 14.12 -3.54 24.65
CA PHE A 44 12.92 -3.12 25.39
C PHE A 44 13.22 -2.73 26.85
N GLY A 45 14.50 -2.75 27.30
CA GLY A 45 14.88 -2.56 28.70
C GLY A 45 14.43 -1.23 29.31
N ASP A 46 14.45 -0.16 28.52
CA ASP A 46 14.01 1.18 28.93
C ASP A 46 12.60 1.53 28.43
N MET A 47 11.87 0.56 27.87
CA MET A 47 10.58 0.81 27.22
C MET A 47 9.42 0.51 28.15
N GLU A 48 8.53 1.49 28.36
CA GLU A 48 7.28 1.25 29.04
C GLU A 48 6.26 0.50 28.15
N VAL A 49 5.32 -0.22 28.78
CA VAL A 49 4.22 -0.88 28.06
C VAL A 49 3.35 0.13 27.32
N SER A 50 3.14 1.31 27.92
CA SER A 50 2.45 2.47 27.31
C SER A 50 3.17 2.94 26.04
N ASP A 51 4.50 3.06 26.10
CA ASP A 51 5.33 3.48 24.97
C ASP A 51 5.33 2.46 23.84
N ALA A 52 5.44 1.17 24.16
CA ALA A 52 5.36 0.11 23.16
C ALA A 52 4.00 0.07 22.45
N ARG A 53 2.90 0.28 23.19
CA ARG A 53 1.55 0.40 22.60
C ARG A 53 1.43 1.62 21.69
N ARG A 54 1.93 2.77 22.15
CA ARG A 54 1.91 4.01 21.37
C ARG A 54 2.74 3.87 20.09
N LEU A 55 3.91 3.26 20.17
CA LEU A 55 4.80 3.06 19.03
C LEU A 55 4.16 2.15 17.96
N LYS A 56 3.51 1.06 18.37
CA LYS A 56 2.72 0.21 17.45
C LYS A 56 1.58 0.94 16.77
N ALA A 57 0.84 1.75 17.53
CA ALA A 57 -0.26 2.54 16.98
C ALA A 57 0.27 3.53 15.94
N LEU A 58 1.36 4.25 16.26
CA LEU A 58 2.01 5.19 15.35
C LEU A 58 2.59 4.51 14.12
N ASP A 59 3.15 3.31 14.24
CA ASP A 59 3.67 2.55 13.09
C ASP A 59 2.54 2.12 12.15
N GLU A 60 1.42 1.66 12.69
CA GLU A 60 0.26 1.29 11.88
C GLU A 60 -0.38 2.51 11.19
N GLU A 61 -0.47 3.63 11.90
CA GLU A 61 -0.90 4.91 11.30
C GLU A 61 0.06 5.37 10.22
N ASN A 62 1.37 5.37 10.47
CA ASN A 62 2.38 5.70 9.47
C ASN A 62 2.28 4.80 8.24
N ARG A 63 2.04 3.49 8.44
CA ARG A 63 1.86 2.54 7.33
C ARG A 63 0.62 2.89 6.51
N LYS A 64 -0.50 3.21 7.15
CA LYS A 64 -1.73 3.65 6.48
C LYS A 64 -1.51 4.96 5.73
N LEU A 65 -0.90 5.96 6.37
CA LEU A 65 -0.63 7.26 5.79
C LEU A 65 0.31 7.17 4.58
N LYS A 66 1.39 6.39 4.67
CA LYS A 66 2.31 6.15 3.54
C LYS A 66 1.59 5.50 2.36
N LYS A 67 0.69 4.54 2.63
CA LYS A 67 -0.12 3.91 1.58
C LYS A 67 -1.04 4.93 0.90
N LEU A 68 -1.80 5.71 1.68
CA LEU A 68 -2.70 6.74 1.16
C LEU A 68 -1.94 7.82 0.39
N LEU A 69 -0.77 8.24 0.88
CA LEU A 69 0.08 9.19 0.20
C LEU A 69 0.57 8.65 -1.14
N ALA A 70 1.05 7.40 -1.19
CA ALA A 70 1.46 6.78 -2.45
C ALA A 70 0.30 6.71 -3.45
N GLU A 71 -0.90 6.31 -3.00
CA GLU A 71 -2.10 6.29 -3.84
C GLU A 71 -2.45 7.68 -4.38
N ALA A 72 -2.43 8.71 -3.53
CA ALA A 72 -2.71 10.09 -3.94
C ALA A 72 -1.64 10.65 -4.90
N MET A 73 -0.36 10.30 -4.69
CA MET A 73 0.72 10.71 -5.59
C MET A 73 0.57 10.10 -6.98
N LEU A 74 0.13 8.85 -7.09
CA LEU A 74 -0.19 8.21 -8.38
C LEU A 74 -1.34 8.92 -9.10
N ASP A 75 -2.38 9.29 -8.35
CA ASP A 75 -3.52 10.05 -8.88
C ASP A 75 -3.08 11.43 -9.40
N VAL A 76 -2.30 12.18 -8.62
CA VAL A 76 -1.76 13.49 -9.03
C VAL A 76 -0.87 13.38 -10.27
N ALA A 77 0.00 12.37 -10.34
CA ALA A 77 0.84 12.15 -11.53
C ALA A 77 0.00 11.87 -12.78
N THR A 78 -1.05 11.05 -12.62
CA THR A 78 -2.00 10.73 -13.70
C THR A 78 -2.74 11.97 -14.17
N LEU A 79 -3.22 12.81 -13.24
CA LEU A 79 -3.91 14.04 -13.57
C LEU A 79 -3.00 15.03 -14.30
N ARG A 80 -1.74 15.16 -13.88
CA ARG A 80 -0.76 16.02 -14.58
C ARG A 80 -0.52 15.56 -16.02
N GLU A 81 -0.43 14.27 -16.24
CA GLU A 81 -0.30 13.70 -17.60
C GLU A 81 -1.59 13.87 -18.42
N ALA A 82 -2.76 13.75 -17.77
CA ALA A 82 -4.05 13.97 -18.39
C ALA A 82 -4.29 15.44 -18.78
N LEU A 83 -3.76 16.42 -18.03
CA LEU A 83 -3.85 17.85 -18.39
C LEU A 83 -3.16 18.18 -19.72
N GLY A 84 -2.17 17.38 -20.14
CA GLY A 84 -1.57 17.48 -21.47
C GLY A 84 -2.55 17.07 -22.60
N LYS A 85 -3.62 16.37 -22.27
CA LYS A 85 -4.69 15.95 -23.19
C LYS A 85 -5.85 16.92 -23.01
N LYS A 86 -6.27 17.66 -24.04
CA LYS A 86 -7.36 18.65 -23.93
C LYS A 86 -8.70 17.97 -23.60
N LEU A 87 -9.10 17.94 -22.33
CA LEU A 87 -10.34 17.28 -21.83
C LEU A 87 -11.60 18.17 -21.91
N LEU A 88 -11.65 19.08 -22.88
CA LEU A 88 -12.69 20.10 -22.98
C LEU A 88 -14.02 19.55 -23.49
N THR A 89 -14.01 18.41 -24.20
CA THR A 89 -15.22 17.79 -24.75
C THR A 89 -15.58 16.50 -24.01
N PRO A 90 -16.86 16.12 -23.96
CA PRO A 90 -17.27 14.83 -23.39
C PRO A 90 -16.52 13.65 -24.00
N GLY A 91 -16.33 13.64 -25.33
CA GLY A 91 -15.56 12.61 -26.04
C GLY A 91 -14.11 12.51 -25.59
N ALA A 92 -13.43 13.64 -25.36
CA ALA A 92 -12.06 13.66 -24.85
C ALA A 92 -11.96 13.15 -23.40
N ARG A 93 -12.99 13.38 -22.58
CA ARG A 93 -13.05 12.80 -21.23
C ARG A 93 -13.22 11.28 -21.28
N ARG A 94 -14.02 10.74 -22.20
CA ARG A 94 -14.17 9.27 -22.38
C ARG A 94 -12.85 8.61 -22.76
N THR A 95 -12.14 9.20 -23.73
CA THR A 95 -10.85 8.66 -24.18
C THR A 95 -9.80 8.70 -23.08
N ALA A 96 -9.80 9.76 -22.26
CA ALA A 96 -8.94 9.83 -21.08
C ALA A 96 -9.28 8.77 -20.02
N VAL A 97 -10.55 8.45 -19.82
CA VAL A 97 -10.96 7.38 -18.88
C VAL A 97 -10.48 6.02 -19.38
N ASN A 98 -10.66 5.72 -20.66
CA ASN A 98 -10.16 4.47 -21.25
C ASN A 98 -8.63 4.37 -21.18
N TRP A 99 -7.94 5.47 -21.47
CA TRP A 99 -6.48 5.57 -21.29
C TRP A 99 -6.05 5.25 -19.85
N ALA A 100 -6.71 5.84 -18.85
CA ALA A 100 -6.40 5.60 -17.44
C ALA A 100 -6.67 4.15 -17.01
N ILE A 101 -7.67 3.49 -17.60
CA ILE A 101 -7.96 2.06 -17.34
C ILE A 101 -6.92 1.16 -18.02
N GLU A 102 -6.65 1.39 -19.31
CA GLU A 102 -5.83 0.49 -20.14
C GLU A 102 -4.33 0.66 -19.89
N GLU A 103 -3.85 1.90 -19.75
CA GLU A 103 -2.40 2.18 -19.63
C GLU A 103 -1.95 2.33 -18.17
N LYS A 104 -2.81 2.86 -17.29
CA LYS A 104 -2.45 3.07 -15.87
C LYS A 104 -3.05 2.02 -14.93
N GLY A 105 -3.91 1.13 -15.44
CA GLY A 105 -4.49 0.02 -14.68
C GLY A 105 -5.52 0.43 -13.64
N TYR A 106 -6.12 1.62 -13.76
CA TYR A 106 -7.16 2.06 -12.82
C TYR A 106 -8.47 1.28 -13.02
N SER A 107 -9.22 1.09 -11.93
CA SER A 107 -10.61 0.66 -12.03
C SER A 107 -11.44 1.74 -12.72
N GLN A 108 -12.50 1.32 -13.43
CA GLN A 108 -13.43 2.24 -14.09
C GLN A 108 -13.92 3.36 -13.15
N ARG A 109 -14.32 3.01 -11.91
CA ARG A 109 -14.78 3.99 -10.92
C ARG A 109 -13.69 5.02 -10.57
N ARG A 110 -12.45 4.57 -10.36
CA ARG A 110 -11.33 5.46 -10.01
C ARG A 110 -10.96 6.35 -11.19
N ALA A 111 -10.86 5.80 -12.40
CA ALA A 111 -10.60 6.57 -13.62
C ALA A 111 -11.66 7.65 -13.89
N CYS A 112 -12.94 7.27 -13.78
CA CYS A 112 -14.07 8.21 -13.93
C CYS A 112 -14.01 9.31 -12.85
N GLY A 113 -13.77 8.93 -11.59
CA GLY A 113 -13.65 9.87 -10.48
C GLY A 113 -12.51 10.89 -10.67
N LEU A 114 -11.35 10.45 -11.16
CA LEU A 114 -10.20 11.32 -11.43
C LEU A 114 -10.49 12.34 -12.55
N ILE A 115 -11.15 11.90 -13.61
CA ILE A 115 -11.39 12.74 -14.81
C ILE A 115 -12.67 13.59 -14.67
N GLY A 116 -13.47 13.36 -13.63
CA GLY A 116 -14.71 14.09 -13.39
C GLY A 116 -15.85 13.64 -14.30
N LEU A 117 -15.97 12.32 -14.51
CA LEU A 117 -17.11 11.67 -15.16
C LEU A 117 -17.85 10.77 -14.17
N GLU A 118 -19.17 10.68 -14.30
CA GLU A 118 -19.94 9.71 -13.52
C GLU A 118 -19.77 8.30 -14.13
N PRO A 119 -19.48 7.26 -13.33
CA PRO A 119 -19.27 5.91 -13.87
C PRO A 119 -20.46 5.35 -14.67
N LYS A 120 -21.68 5.84 -14.42
CA LYS A 120 -22.90 5.44 -15.16
C LYS A 120 -22.93 6.00 -16.59
N THR A 121 -22.24 7.12 -16.85
CA THR A 121 -22.18 7.76 -18.17
C THR A 121 -21.18 7.10 -19.11
N GLU A 122 -20.25 6.30 -18.56
CA GLU A 122 -19.31 5.46 -19.28
C GLU A 122 -19.57 3.98 -18.95
N PRO A 123 -20.52 3.28 -19.59
CA PRO A 123 -20.65 1.84 -19.39
C PRO A 123 -19.32 1.16 -19.74
N HIS A 124 -18.74 0.44 -18.78
CA HIS A 124 -17.47 -0.28 -18.99
C HIS A 124 -17.65 -1.31 -20.10
N ARG A 125 -17.28 -0.93 -21.32
CA ARG A 125 -17.16 -1.88 -22.41
C ARG A 125 -15.83 -2.57 -22.20
N VAL A 126 -15.85 -3.79 -21.66
CA VAL A 126 -14.67 -4.65 -21.62
C VAL A 126 -14.11 -4.68 -23.04
N SER A 127 -12.95 -4.05 -23.22
CA SER A 127 -12.20 -4.06 -24.46
C SER A 127 -11.86 -5.52 -24.76
N ARG A 128 -12.70 -6.20 -25.55
CA ARG A 128 -12.24 -7.34 -26.34
C ARG A 128 -11.25 -6.70 -27.31
N ARG A 129 -9.97 -6.68 -26.96
CA ARG A 129 -8.93 -6.28 -27.90
C ARG A 129 -9.18 -7.06 -29.20
N PRO A 130 -9.35 -6.42 -30.36
CA PRO A 130 -9.10 -7.12 -31.60
C PRO A 130 -7.61 -7.42 -31.58
N PHE A 131 -7.25 -8.68 -31.45
CA PHE A 131 -5.88 -9.12 -31.64
C PHE A 131 -5.46 -8.69 -33.06
N GLY A 132 -4.61 -7.66 -33.16
CA GLY A 132 -3.73 -7.46 -34.33
C GLY A 132 -4.31 -6.92 -35.64
N LEU A 133 -5.41 -6.14 -35.70
CA LEU A 133 -5.88 -5.57 -36.98
C LEU A 133 -5.33 -4.16 -37.32
N GLY A 134 -4.50 -3.58 -36.46
CA GLY A 134 -3.88 -2.26 -36.71
C GLY A 134 -2.64 -2.29 -37.63
N GLN A 135 -1.99 -3.45 -37.77
CA GLN A 135 -0.84 -3.62 -38.68
C GLN A 135 -1.27 -4.10 -40.07
N ALA A 136 -2.40 -4.80 -40.18
CA ALA A 136 -2.92 -5.27 -41.47
C ALA A 136 -3.43 -4.12 -42.37
N ALA A 137 -4.05 -3.07 -41.81
CA ALA A 137 -4.58 -1.96 -42.60
C ALA A 137 -3.49 -1.12 -43.27
N LYS A 138 -2.29 -0.99 -42.65
CA LYS A 138 -1.15 -0.30 -43.25
C LYS A 138 -0.43 -1.14 -44.30
N ALA A 139 -0.45 -2.47 -44.17
CA ALA A 139 0.15 -3.38 -45.13
C ALA A 139 -0.65 -3.49 -46.45
N TRP A 140 -1.98 -3.36 -46.39
CA TRP A 140 -2.83 -3.38 -47.59
C TRP A 140 -2.64 -2.15 -48.49
N THR A 141 -2.41 -0.96 -47.93
CA THR A 141 -2.24 0.27 -48.72
C THR A 141 -0.86 0.40 -49.39
N SER A 142 0.14 -0.35 -48.94
CA SER A 142 1.49 -0.35 -49.49
C SER A 142 1.75 -1.45 -50.54
N ALA A 143 0.80 -2.35 -50.77
CA ALA A 143 0.94 -3.44 -51.73
C ALA A 143 0.47 -3.08 -53.16
N TRP A 144 -0.15 -1.91 -53.35
CA TRP A 144 -0.62 -1.37 -54.63
C TRP A 144 -0.08 0.06 -54.84
N ALA A 145 1.22 0.24 -54.65
CA ALA A 145 1.98 1.43 -55.05
C ALA A 145 3.28 0.99 -55.72
#